data_AF-A0A7C4WEK5-F1
#
_entry.id   AF-A0A7C4WEK5-F1
#
_cell.length_a   1.000
_cell.length_b   1.000
_cell.length_c   1.000
_cell.angle_alpha   90.00
_cell.angle_beta   90.00
_cell.angle_gamma   90.00
#
_symmetry.space_group_name_H-M   'P 1'
#
loop_
_entity.id
_entity.type
_entity.pdbx_description
1 polymer ?
#
loop_
_entity_poly.entity_id
_entity_poly.type
_entity_poly.pdbx_seq_one_letter_code
_entity_poly.pdbx_strand_id
1 'polypeptide(L)' 'MWIETQDGNLVNLNMVCGLGIYRDYKDTFKLIAILPVACGYEGEFGSDEIIIHKGTEEECKTVLEEIKKLLDKEGFMLKL' A
#
# COMPACT_ATOMS: atom_id res chain seq x y z
N MET A 1 3.75 -12.33 -3.25
CA MET A 1 3.93 -12.28 -1.78
C MET A 1 2.62 -11.84 -1.16
N TRP A 2 2.21 -12.41 -0.04
CA TRP A 2 1.00 -12.00 0.67
C TRP A 2 1.37 -11.24 1.95
N ILE A 3 0.68 -10.13 2.21
CA ILE A 3 0.71 -9.42 3.50
C ILE A 3 -0.69 -9.42 4.11
N GLU A 4 -0.77 -9.42 5.43
CA GLU A 4 -2.03 -9.22 6.15
C GLU A 4 -2.21 -7.73 6.45
N THR A 5 -3.33 -7.16 6.04
CA THR A 5 -3.74 -5.80 6.42
C THR A 5 -4.10 -5.76 7.89
N GLN A 6 -4.11 -4.56 8.48
CA GLN A 6 -4.57 -4.33 9.85
C GLN A 6 -6.00 -4.87 10.10
N ASP A 7 -6.85 -4.90 9.09
CA ASP A 7 -8.23 -5.40 9.17
C ASP A 7 -8.34 -6.93 8.95
N GLY A 8 -7.21 -7.66 8.86
CA GLY A 8 -7.16 -9.12 8.72
C GLY A 8 -7.31 -9.65 7.29
N ASN A 9 -7.38 -8.78 6.28
CA ASN A 9 -7.42 -9.18 4.88
C ASN A 9 -6.02 -9.52 4.34
N LEU A 10 -5.93 -10.49 3.43
CA LEU A 10 -4.68 -10.81 2.75
C LEU A 10 -4.56 -10.07 1.41
N VAL A 11 -3.42 -9.42 1.18
CA VAL A 11 -3.11 -8.67 -0.04
C VAL A 11 -1.92 -9.29 -0.75
N ASN A 12 -2.08 -9.61 -2.02
CA ASN A 12 -0.97 -10.09 -2.85
C ASN A 12 -0.19 -8.90 -3.42
N LEU A 13 0.98 -8.62 -2.86
CA LEU A 13 1.87 -7.54 -3.30
C LEU A 13 2.39 -7.70 -4.74
N ASN A 14 2.32 -8.89 -5.33
CA ASN A 14 2.68 -9.07 -6.74
C ASN A 14 1.63 -8.46 -7.68
N MET A 15 0.44 -8.18 -7.16
CA MET A 15 -0.66 -7.53 -7.87
C MET A 15 -0.76 -6.06 -7.47
N VAL A 16 0.25 -5.47 -6.85
CA VAL A 16 0.28 -4.07 -6.45
C VAL A 16 1.23 -3.33 -7.37
N CYS A 17 0.78 -2.17 -7.86
CA CYS A 17 1.55 -1.29 -8.74
C CYS A 17 2.03 -0.02 -8.04
N GLY A 18 1.57 0.24 -6.81
CA GLY A 18 2.04 1.35 -5.99
C GLY A 18 1.77 1.15 -4.51
N LEU A 19 2.65 1.68 -3.67
CA LEU A 19 2.47 1.80 -2.22
C LEU A 19 2.63 3.27 -1.85
N GLY A 20 1.74 3.79 -1.01
CA GLY A 20 1.80 5.20 -0.62
C GLY A 20 1.16 5.48 0.74
N ILE A 21 1.64 6.53 1.40
CA ILE A 21 1.07 7.03 2.66
C ILE A 21 0.19 8.23 2.32
N TYR A 22 -1.08 8.15 2.73
CA TYR A 22 -2.11 9.14 2.48
C TYR A 22 -2.60 9.69 3.82
N ARG A 23 -2.73 11.01 3.91
CA ARG A 23 -3.36 11.68 5.04
C ARG A 23 -4.82 11.94 4.70
N ASP A 24 -5.75 11.48 5.54
CA ASP A 24 -7.15 11.82 5.38
C ASP A 24 -7.51 13.16 6.04
N TYR A 25 -8.74 13.61 5.81
CA TYR A 25 -9.25 14.90 6.32
C TYR A 25 -9.41 14.95 7.86
N LYS A 26 -9.21 13.83 8.57
CA LYS A 26 -9.27 13.72 10.03
C LYS A 26 -7.89 13.57 10.66
N ASP A 27 -6.83 13.93 9.93
CA ASP A 27 -5.44 13.78 10.36
C ASP A 27 -5.02 12.33 10.66
N THR A 28 -5.73 11.36 10.08
CA THR A 28 -5.33 9.95 10.15
C THR A 28 -4.49 9.59 8.93
N PHE A 29 -3.34 8.97 9.16
CA PHE A 29 -2.49 8.46 8.07
C PHE A 29 -2.90 7.04 7.71
N LYS A 30 -2.80 6.73 6.42
CA LYS A 30 -3.14 5.43 5.84
C LYS A 30 -2.02 5.01 4.92
N LEU A 31 -1.48 3.82 5.12
CA LEU A 31 -0.68 3.15 4.12
C LEU A 31 -1.61 2.39 3.18
N ILE A 32 -1.57 2.67 1.89
CA ILE A 32 -2.40 2.01 0.89
C ILE A 32 -1.56 1.27 -0.15
N ALA A 33 -2.13 0.18 -0.67
CA ALA A 33 -1.70 -0.49 -1.88
C ALA A 33 -2.63 -0.14 -3.03
N ILE A 34 -2.04 0.17 -4.17
CA ILE A 34 -2.73 0.50 -5.42
C ILE A 34 -2.62 -0.71 -6.34
N LEU A 35 -3.75 -1.21 -6.85
CA LEU A 35 -3.81 -2.35 -7.78
C LEU A 35 -3.74 -1.89 -9.25
N PRO A 36 -3.28 -2.72 -10.21
CA PRO A 36 -3.06 -2.37 -11.62
C PRO A 36 -4.24 -1.74 -12.35
N VAL A 37 -5.49 -2.09 -12.01
CA VAL A 37 -6.69 -1.44 -12.55
C VAL A 37 -6.71 0.05 -12.19
N ALA A 38 -6.16 0.41 -11.03
CA ALA A 38 -6.00 1.80 -10.58
C ALA A 38 -4.72 2.47 -11.11
N CYS A 39 -3.79 1.75 -11.77
CA CYS A 39 -2.51 2.30 -12.24
C CYS A 39 -2.45 2.67 -13.72
N GLY A 40 -3.59 2.68 -14.41
CA GLY A 40 -3.65 3.17 -15.78
C GLY A 40 -5.06 3.19 -16.29
N TYR A 41 -5.70 4.36 -16.24
CA TYR A 41 -6.30 5.07 -17.37
C TYR A 41 -6.91 6.36 -16.81
N GLU A 42 -6.88 7.42 -17.62
CA GLU A 42 -7.28 8.78 -17.26
C GLU A 42 -8.66 8.83 -16.56
N GLY A 43 -8.68 9.38 -15.34
CA GLY A 43 -9.75 10.32 -14.99
C GLY A 43 -10.97 9.84 -14.18
N GLU A 44 -11.04 8.61 -13.66
CA GLU A 44 -12.10 8.27 -12.69
C GLU A 44 -11.49 7.72 -11.38
N PHE A 45 -11.70 8.46 -10.29
CA PHE A 45 -11.41 8.03 -8.91
C PHE A 45 -12.38 6.92 -8.51
N GLY A 46 -12.20 5.74 -9.10
CA GLY A 46 -12.76 4.47 -8.68
C GLY A 46 -11.61 3.47 -8.50
N SER A 47 -10.62 3.83 -7.69
CA SER A 47 -9.43 3.03 -7.42
C SER A 47 -9.76 1.93 -6.40
N ASP A 48 -9.47 0.67 -6.70
CA ASP A 48 -9.40 -0.39 -5.68
C ASP A 48 -8.14 -0.17 -4.84
N GLU A 49 -8.23 0.77 -3.91
CA GLU A 49 -7.21 1.04 -2.90
C GLU A 49 -7.41 0.08 -1.73
N ILE A 50 -6.38 -0.70 -1.43
CA ILE A 50 -6.41 -1.54 -0.24
C ILE A 50 -5.65 -0.83 0.87
N ILE A 51 -6.34 -0.55 1.97
CA ILE A 51 -5.72 0.03 3.15
C ILE A 51 -4.96 -1.09 3.88
N ILE A 52 -3.64 -0.95 3.93
CA ILE A 52 -2.76 -1.88 4.64
C ILE A 52 -2.74 -1.56 6.13
N HIS A 53 -2.63 -0.28 6.47
CA HIS A 53 -2.52 0.18 7.85
C HIS A 53 -3.09 1.60 8.00
N LYS A 54 -3.68 1.90 9.16
CA LYS A 54 -4.17 3.22 9.57
C LYS A 54 -3.61 3.58 10.93
N GLY A 55 -3.07 4.79 11.06
CA GLY A 55 -2.47 5.25 12.31
C GLY A 55 -1.79 6.62 12.16
N THR A 56 -0.72 6.79 12.90
CA THR A 56 0.22 7.91 12.78
C THR A 56 1.08 7.78 11.52
N GLU A 57 1.71 8.89 11.10
CA GLU A 57 2.65 8.88 9.98
C GLU A 57 3.83 7.94 10.23
N GLU A 58 4.31 7.88 11.47
CA GLU A 58 5.46 7.06 11.89
C GLU A 58 5.13 5.56 11.88
N GLU A 59 3.93 5.18 12.32
CA GLU A 59 3.44 3.80 12.18
C GLU A 59 3.35 3.39 10.71
N CYS A 60 2.77 4.24 9.86
CA CYS A 60 2.66 3.97 8.42
C CYS A 60 4.04 3.85 7.75
N LYS A 61 5.00 4.68 8.13
CA LYS A 61 6.40 4.61 7.64
C LYS A 61 7.08 3.32 8.08
N THR A 62 6.86 2.91 9.32
CA THR A 62 7.43 1.65 9.86
C THR A 62 6.94 0.46 9.05
N VAL A 63 5.62 0.35 8.84
CA VAL A 63 5.02 -0.73 8.05
C VAL A 63 5.49 -0.69 6.59
N LEU A 64 5.61 0.49 5.99
CA LEU A 64 6.14 0.64 4.62
C LEU A 64 7.57 0.11 4.49
N GLU A 65 8.45 0.42 5.45
CA GLU A 65 9.83 -0.05 5.45
C GLU A 65 9.92 -1.58 5.66
N GLU A 66 9.05 -2.16 6.47
CA GLU A 66 8.94 -3.63 6.58
C GLU A 66 8.55 -4.28 5.26
N ILE A 67 7.56 -3.71 4.56
CA ILE A 67 7.13 -4.19 3.24
C ILE A 67 8.26 -4.06 2.22
N LYS A 68 8.98 -2.93 2.19
CA LYS A 68 10.14 -2.77 1.30
C LYS A 68 11.22 -3.83 1.54
N LYS A 69 11.57 -4.08 2.81
CA LYS A 69 12.54 -5.14 3.16
C LYS A 69 12.09 -6.52 2.70
N LEU A 70 10.79 -6.82 2.80
CA LEU A 70 10.23 -8.08 2.31
C LEU A 70 10.36 -8.15 0.78
N LEU A 71 10.03 -7.09 0.06
CA LEU A 71 10.11 -7.03 -1.40
C LEU A 71 11.56 -7.15 -1.90
N ASP A 72 12.50 -6.47 -1.25
CA ASP A 72 13.93 -6.55 -1.55
C ASP A 72 14.46 -7.98 -1.35
N LYS A 73 14.04 -8.65 -0.28
CA LYS A 73 14.45 -10.04 0.02
C LYS A 73 13.99 -11.03 -1.05
N GLU A 74 12.81 -10.81 -1.64
CA GLU A 74 12.26 -11.65 -2.71
C GLU A 74 12.70 -11.21 -4.11
N GLY A 75 13.54 -10.17 -4.23
CA GLY A 75 14.03 -9.65 -5.52
C GLY A 75 12.99 -8.85 -6.32
N PHE A 76 11.91 -8.40 -5.69
CA PHE A 76 10.90 -7.53 -6.30
C PHE A 76 11.31 -6.06 -6.12
N MET A 77 11.79 -5.42 -7.21
CA MET A 77 11.97 -3.97 -7.23
C MET A 77 10.64 -3.28 -7.52
N LEU A 78 10.04 -2.63 -6.51
CA LEU A 78 9.05 -1.59 -6.76
C LEU A 78 9.76 -0.41 -7.41
N LYS A 79 9.42 -0.09 -8.66
CA LYS A 79 9.79 1.20 -9.25
C LYS A 79 8.90 2.27 -8.62
N LEU A 80 9.45 3.02 -7.67
CA LEU A 80 8.88 4.27 -7.15
C LEU A 80 9.09 5.41 -8.14
#